data_AF-A0A7W6TEK4-F1
#
_entry.id   AF-A0A7W6TEK4-F1
#
_cell.length_a   1.000
_cell.length_b   1.000
_cell.length_c   1.000
_cell.angle_alpha   90.00
_cell.angle_beta   90.00
_cell.angle_gamma   90.00
#
_symmetry.space_group_name_H-M   'P 1'
#
loop_
_entity.id
_entity.type
_entity.pdbx_description
1 polymer ?
#
loop_
_entity_poly.entity_id
_entity_poly.type
_entity_poly.pdbx_seq_one_letter_code
_entity_poly.pdbx_strand_id
1 'polypeptide(L)'
;MWDDCPPAWVEELVSGIFYSTAEAVIEARQAVGWLRLSEERGQDPFKERIVDNWRPIGTVEHNLLMHLLRGDFPGRRQILDQMQSVEVMRIDPEGSLKLRSNGPWADVRDNDYPSDRVSGRIPVEGFYMDDVDESGALVHLLLHVIDGKIDELEIYKEDGSPILIDPYEIELDRIYFY
;
A
#
# COMPACT_ATOMS: atom_id res chain seq x y z
N MET A 1 -43.36 -11.31 -6.94
CA MET A 1 -43.52 -10.13 -7.82
C MET A 1 -43.42 -8.93 -6.91
N TRP A 2 -42.18 -8.58 -6.56
CA TRP A 2 -41.84 -7.46 -5.69
C TRP A 2 -40.85 -6.61 -6.48
N ASP A 3 -41.11 -5.31 -6.48
CA ASP A 3 -40.62 -4.35 -7.44
C ASP A 3 -39.09 -4.15 -7.43
N ASP A 4 -38.50 -4.32 -8.62
CA ASP A 4 -37.13 -3.93 -8.95
C ASP A 4 -37.09 -2.45 -9.34
N CYS A 5 -37.04 -1.56 -8.34
CA CYS A 5 -36.63 -0.18 -8.59
C CYS A 5 -35.73 0.33 -7.47
N PRO A 6 -34.44 0.63 -7.74
CA PRO A 6 -33.61 1.37 -6.81
C PRO A 6 -34.13 2.82 -6.68
N PRO A 7 -33.97 3.46 -5.51
CA PRO A 7 -34.51 4.80 -5.27
C PRO A 7 -33.74 5.87 -6.07
N ALA A 8 -34.46 6.92 -6.49
CA ALA A 8 -34.07 7.93 -7.47
C ALA A 8 -32.97 8.95 -7.03
N TRP A 9 -32.14 8.60 -6.06
CA TRP A 9 -31.02 9.44 -5.60
C TRP A 9 -29.65 8.77 -5.77
N VAL A 10 -29.60 7.61 -6.42
CA VAL A 10 -28.35 7.02 -6.92
C VAL A 10 -28.09 7.60 -8.30
N GLU A 11 -27.62 8.86 -8.34
CA GLU A 11 -26.86 9.32 -9.50
C GLU A 11 -25.59 8.47 -9.62
N GLU A 12 -25.24 8.13 -10.86
CA GLU A 12 -24.11 7.28 -11.25
C GLU A 12 -22.79 7.74 -10.62
N LEU A 13 -22.49 7.23 -9.42
CA LEU A 13 -21.13 7.19 -8.91
C LEU A 13 -20.59 5.80 -9.17
N VAL A 14 -20.00 5.66 -10.37
CA VAL A 14 -19.06 4.58 -10.65
C VAL A 14 -17.79 4.91 -9.84
N SER A 15 -17.75 4.50 -8.58
CA SER A 15 -16.48 4.48 -7.83
C SER A 15 -15.64 3.34 -8.40
N GLY A 16 -14.41 3.68 -8.81
CA GLY A 16 -13.54 2.86 -9.67
C GLY A 16 -12.96 1.59 -9.05
N ILE A 17 -13.63 0.97 -8.07
CA ILE A 17 -13.21 -0.29 -7.44
C ILE A 17 -13.95 -1.49 -8.04
N PHE A 18 -15.17 -1.30 -8.59
CA PHE A 18 -16.00 -2.38 -9.15
C PHE A 18 -16.57 -2.01 -10.52
N TYR A 19 -16.68 -2.98 -11.43
CA TYR A 19 -17.16 -2.73 -12.80
C TYR A 19 -18.67 -2.44 -12.87
N SER A 20 -19.43 -2.71 -11.79
CA SER A 20 -20.83 -2.29 -11.65
C SER A 20 -21.32 -2.24 -10.20
N THR A 21 -22.41 -1.50 -9.96
CA THR A 21 -23.11 -1.44 -8.66
C THR A 21 -23.61 -2.82 -8.21
N ALA A 22 -23.96 -3.70 -9.13
CA ALA A 22 -24.42 -5.05 -8.81
C ALA A 22 -23.29 -5.92 -8.21
N GLU A 23 -22.07 -5.79 -8.72
CA GLU A 23 -20.90 -6.49 -8.19
C GLU A 23 -20.52 -5.98 -6.80
N ALA A 24 -20.51 -4.66 -6.61
CA ALA A 24 -20.27 -4.03 -5.30
C ALA A 24 -21.27 -4.53 -4.23
N VAL A 25 -22.56 -4.69 -4.61
CA VAL A 25 -23.60 -5.20 -3.70
C VAL A 25 -23.42 -6.69 -3.38
N ILE A 26 -22.97 -7.50 -4.35
CA ILE A 26 -22.69 -8.93 -4.11
C ILE A 26 -21.50 -9.07 -3.15
N GLU A 27 -20.44 -8.30 -3.35
CA GLU A 27 -19.25 -8.33 -2.50
C GLU A 27 -19.54 -7.82 -1.08
N ALA A 28 -20.29 -6.72 -0.96
CA ALA A 28 -20.74 -6.22 0.35
C ALA A 28 -21.59 -7.26 1.10
N ARG A 29 -22.49 -7.97 0.41
CA ARG A 29 -23.31 -9.02 1.02
C ARG A 29 -22.49 -10.23 1.45
N GLN A 30 -21.47 -10.58 0.69
CA GLN A 30 -20.51 -11.60 1.09
C GLN A 30 -19.76 -11.14 2.34
N ALA A 31 -19.17 -9.94 2.34
CA ALA A 31 -18.44 -9.38 3.47
C ALA A 31 -19.27 -9.34 4.76
N VAL A 32 -20.53 -8.92 4.69
CA VAL A 32 -21.47 -8.93 5.84
C VAL A 32 -21.78 -10.36 6.30
N GLY A 33 -21.94 -11.31 5.37
CA GLY A 33 -22.10 -12.73 5.71
C GLY A 33 -20.87 -13.33 6.40
N TRP A 34 -19.67 -12.90 6.02
CA TRP A 34 -18.40 -13.34 6.60
C TRP A 34 -18.16 -12.77 7.99
N LEU A 35 -18.44 -11.48 8.23
CA LEU A 35 -18.31 -10.84 9.54
C LEU A 35 -19.16 -11.52 10.61
N ARG A 36 -20.38 -11.91 10.24
CA ARG A 36 -21.31 -12.61 11.14
C ARG A 36 -20.81 -14.01 11.52
N LEU A 37 -20.17 -14.71 10.59
CA LEU A 37 -19.63 -16.06 10.80
C LEU A 37 -18.28 -16.07 11.56
N SER A 38 -17.54 -14.96 11.58
CA SER A 38 -16.30 -14.79 12.35
C SER A 38 -16.58 -14.44 13.81
N GLU A 39 -17.58 -13.59 14.08
CA GLU A 39 -18.04 -13.27 15.45
C GLU A 39 -18.53 -14.52 16.19
N GLU A 40 -19.20 -15.43 15.49
CA GLU A 40 -19.71 -16.69 16.05
C GLU A 40 -18.60 -17.72 16.36
N ARG A 41 -17.41 -17.58 15.77
CA ARG A 41 -16.29 -18.54 15.91
C ARG A 41 -15.14 -18.07 16.80
N GLY A 42 -15.18 -16.83 17.32
CA GLY A 42 -14.10 -16.28 18.14
C GLY A 42 -12.75 -16.19 17.41
N GLN A 43 -12.77 -16.24 16.07
CA GLN A 43 -11.61 -16.01 15.21
C GLN A 43 -11.59 -14.53 14.84
N ASP A 44 -10.44 -13.89 15.02
CA ASP A 44 -10.22 -12.55 14.52
C ASP A 44 -10.35 -12.55 12.98
N PRO A 45 -11.37 -11.91 12.40
CA PRO A 45 -11.62 -11.92 10.95
C PRO A 45 -10.48 -11.30 10.14
N PHE A 46 -9.60 -10.53 10.79
CA PHE A 46 -8.45 -9.91 10.13
C PHE A 46 -7.22 -10.81 10.11
N LYS A 47 -7.22 -11.92 10.86
CA LYS A 47 -6.05 -12.82 10.97
C LYS A 47 -6.01 -13.91 9.90
N GLU A 48 -7.13 -14.21 9.24
CA GLU A 48 -7.28 -15.41 8.39
C GLU A 48 -7.43 -15.13 6.88
N ARG A 49 -7.00 -13.94 6.41
CA ARG A 49 -7.01 -13.64 4.96
C ARG A 49 -5.78 -12.92 4.39
N ILE A 50 -4.59 -13.19 4.94
CA ILE A 50 -3.38 -13.14 4.10
C ILE A 50 -3.40 -14.43 3.27
N VAL A 51 -4.19 -14.45 2.20
CA VAL A 51 -3.91 -15.39 1.13
C VAL A 51 -2.58 -14.89 0.57
N ASP A 52 -1.51 -15.70 0.63
CA ASP A 52 -0.17 -15.38 0.11
C ASP A 52 -0.22 -15.10 -1.40
N ASN A 53 -0.83 -13.98 -1.80
CA ASN A 53 -1.12 -13.63 -3.17
C ASN A 53 0.04 -12.82 -3.74
N TRP A 54 1.22 -13.44 -3.67
CA TRP A 54 2.39 -12.93 -4.36
C TRP A 54 2.08 -12.81 -5.84
N ARG A 55 2.24 -11.61 -6.36
CA ARG A 55 2.05 -11.31 -7.77
C ARG A 55 3.18 -10.45 -8.28
N PRO A 56 3.41 -10.42 -9.61
CA PRO A 56 4.24 -9.38 -10.19
C PRO A 56 3.78 -7.99 -9.74
N ILE A 57 4.74 -7.10 -9.53
CA ILE A 57 4.46 -5.70 -9.21
C ILE A 57 3.64 -5.03 -10.33
N GLY A 58 2.63 -4.25 -9.94
CA GLY A 58 1.84 -3.46 -10.88
C GLY A 58 2.58 -2.23 -11.37
N THR A 59 2.14 -1.66 -12.50
CA THR A 59 2.79 -0.46 -13.08
C THR A 59 2.83 0.72 -12.11
N VAL A 60 1.74 0.96 -11.39
CA VAL A 60 1.60 2.12 -10.49
C VAL A 60 2.49 1.96 -9.25
N GLU A 61 2.47 0.78 -8.63
CA GLU A 61 3.37 0.41 -7.51
C GLU A 61 4.84 0.50 -7.92
N HIS A 62 5.17 0.01 -9.12
CA HIS A 62 6.52 0.09 -9.66
C HIS A 62 6.95 1.54 -9.85
N ASN A 63 6.08 2.39 -10.40
CA ASN A 63 6.38 3.81 -10.59
C ASN A 63 6.63 4.53 -9.26
N LEU A 64 5.82 4.24 -8.24
CA LEU A 64 6.02 4.78 -6.89
C LEU A 64 7.38 4.38 -6.32
N LEU A 65 7.73 3.08 -6.35
CA LEU A 65 9.02 2.62 -5.85
C LEU A 65 10.19 3.21 -6.63
N MET A 66 10.10 3.29 -7.96
CA MET A 66 11.13 3.92 -8.77
C MET A 66 11.28 5.42 -8.48
N HIS A 67 10.17 6.09 -8.12
CA HIS A 67 10.20 7.47 -7.67
C HIS A 67 10.93 7.60 -6.31
N LEU A 68 10.64 6.73 -5.34
CA LEU A 68 11.36 6.70 -4.06
C LEU A 68 12.85 6.45 -4.30
N LEU A 69 13.21 5.48 -5.14
CA LEU A 69 14.59 5.11 -5.47
C LEU A 69 15.35 6.13 -6.35
N ARG A 70 14.84 7.35 -6.53
CA ARG A 70 15.48 8.39 -7.35
C ARG A 70 16.71 9.02 -6.70
N GLY A 71 16.72 9.11 -5.37
CA GLY A 71 17.85 9.64 -4.61
C GLY A 71 19.05 8.69 -4.63
N ASP A 72 20.25 9.21 -4.38
CA ASP A 72 21.47 8.39 -4.31
C ASP A 72 21.72 7.90 -2.89
N PHE A 73 21.99 6.60 -2.74
CA PHE A 73 22.34 5.96 -1.47
C PHE A 73 23.16 4.66 -1.71
N PRO A 74 23.95 4.19 -0.74
CA PRO A 74 24.69 2.94 -0.84
C PRO A 74 23.78 1.74 -1.17
N GLY A 75 24.19 0.87 -2.08
CA GLY A 75 23.40 -0.30 -2.46
C GLY A 75 22.25 -0.04 -3.46
N ARG A 76 21.97 1.23 -3.82
CA ARG A 76 20.92 1.61 -4.78
C ARG A 76 20.96 0.82 -6.08
N ARG A 77 22.13 0.67 -6.70
CA ARG A 77 22.27 -0.06 -7.97
C ARG A 77 21.76 -1.50 -7.85
N GLN A 78 22.09 -2.17 -6.75
CA GLN A 78 21.65 -3.53 -6.48
C GLN A 78 20.15 -3.59 -6.21
N ILE A 79 19.57 -2.58 -5.56
CA ILE A 79 18.10 -2.48 -5.42
C ILE A 79 17.43 -2.29 -6.78
N LEU A 80 17.98 -1.44 -7.66
CA LEU A 80 17.46 -1.29 -9.02
C LEU A 80 17.55 -2.60 -9.82
N ASP A 81 18.60 -3.41 -9.61
CA ASP A 81 18.70 -4.75 -10.18
C ASP A 81 17.64 -5.70 -9.58
N GLN A 82 17.32 -5.59 -8.28
CA GLN A 82 16.23 -6.33 -7.63
C GLN A 82 14.86 -5.98 -8.23
N MET A 83 14.60 -4.69 -8.53
CA MET A 83 13.34 -4.19 -9.11
C MET A 83 12.93 -4.91 -10.41
N GLN A 84 13.87 -5.50 -11.14
CA GLN A 84 13.62 -6.25 -12.38
C GLN A 84 12.82 -7.55 -12.20
N SER A 85 12.71 -8.05 -10.96
CA SER A 85 12.09 -9.36 -10.65
C SER A 85 11.13 -9.30 -9.46
N VAL A 86 10.62 -8.11 -9.15
CA VAL A 86 9.84 -7.90 -7.92
C VAL A 86 8.48 -8.55 -8.00
N GLU A 87 8.19 -9.27 -6.93
CA GLU A 87 6.85 -9.69 -6.57
C GLU A 87 6.42 -8.98 -5.30
N VAL A 88 5.13 -8.68 -5.22
CA VAL A 88 4.53 -7.98 -4.09
C VAL A 88 3.33 -8.74 -3.54
N MET A 89 3.02 -8.46 -2.29
CA MET A 89 1.81 -8.90 -1.61
C MET A 89 1.30 -7.75 -0.75
N ARG A 90 0.01 -7.38 -0.86
CA ARG A 90 -0.59 -6.36 0.00
C ARG A 90 -0.81 -6.94 1.40
N ILE A 91 -0.38 -6.21 2.42
CA ILE A 91 -0.37 -6.71 3.82
C ILE A 91 -1.33 -5.96 4.75
N ASP A 92 -1.87 -4.82 4.33
CA ASP A 92 -2.85 -4.05 5.10
C ASP A 92 -3.81 -3.25 4.19
N PRO A 93 -4.87 -2.64 4.78
CA PRO A 93 -5.81 -1.78 4.05
C PRO A 93 -5.23 -0.42 3.62
N GLU A 94 -4.18 0.08 4.28
CA GLU A 94 -3.52 1.36 3.99
C GLU A 94 -2.71 1.29 2.68
N GLY A 95 -2.36 0.08 2.28
CA GLY A 95 -1.75 -0.22 0.99
C GLY A 95 -0.32 -0.69 1.09
N SER A 96 0.23 -0.96 2.28
CA SER A 96 1.59 -1.47 2.42
C SER A 96 1.80 -2.78 1.66
N LEU A 97 3.02 -2.99 1.19
CA LEU A 97 3.40 -4.15 0.41
C LEU A 97 4.55 -4.90 1.07
N LYS A 98 4.44 -6.22 1.17
CA LYS A 98 5.61 -7.08 1.27
C LYS A 98 6.24 -7.23 -0.12
N LEU A 99 7.57 -7.13 -0.19
CA LEU A 99 8.32 -7.27 -1.43
C LEU A 99 9.27 -8.46 -1.34
N ARG A 100 9.54 -9.07 -2.49
CA ARG A 100 10.65 -10.01 -2.65
C ARG A 100 11.22 -9.93 -4.06
N SER A 101 12.49 -10.31 -4.19
CA SER A 101 13.17 -10.33 -5.47
C SER A 101 14.27 -11.39 -5.53
N ASN A 102 14.60 -11.80 -6.76
CA ASN A 102 15.71 -12.72 -7.04
C ASN A 102 17.03 -11.98 -7.37
N GLY A 103 17.05 -10.64 -7.28
CA GLY A 103 18.21 -9.82 -7.61
C GLY A 103 19.37 -9.92 -6.61
N PRO A 104 20.48 -9.19 -6.83
CA PRO A 104 21.66 -9.24 -5.97
C PRO A 104 21.39 -8.62 -4.59
N TRP A 105 22.22 -8.97 -3.60
CA TRP A 105 22.23 -8.32 -2.28
C TRP A 105 22.78 -6.89 -2.39
N ALA A 106 22.13 -5.93 -1.74
CA ALA A 106 22.55 -4.54 -1.66
C ALA A 106 23.35 -4.28 -0.37
N ASP A 107 24.36 -3.40 -0.44
CA ASP A 107 25.03 -2.85 0.74
C ASP A 107 24.23 -1.65 1.25
N VAL A 108 23.17 -1.94 1.99
CA VAL A 108 22.38 -0.94 2.74
C VAL A 108 22.63 -1.21 4.21
N ARG A 109 23.17 -0.21 4.92
CA ARG A 109 23.52 -0.31 6.33
C ARG A 109 22.46 0.37 7.19
N ASP A 110 22.46 -0.02 8.46
CA ASP A 110 21.69 0.69 9.47
C ASP A 110 22.16 2.16 9.51
N ASN A 111 21.24 3.12 9.36
CA ASN A 111 21.48 4.58 9.34
C ASN A 111 22.13 5.17 8.07
N ASP A 112 22.02 4.51 6.90
CA ASP A 112 22.50 5.08 5.62
C ASP A 112 21.58 6.20 5.03
N TYR A 113 20.49 6.61 5.72
CA TYR A 113 19.52 7.64 5.28
C TYR A 113 19.06 8.52 6.47
N PRO A 114 18.52 9.76 6.30
CA PRO A 114 18.36 10.77 7.35
C PRO A 114 17.19 10.52 8.32
N SER A 115 16.66 9.30 8.40
CA SER A 115 15.63 8.97 9.38
C SER A 115 16.27 8.86 10.77
N ASP A 116 15.75 9.61 11.75
CA ASP A 116 16.18 9.55 13.17
C ASP A 116 15.89 8.17 13.83
N ARG A 117 15.31 7.23 13.07
CA ARG A 117 14.98 5.86 13.50
C ARG A 117 16.25 5.01 13.63
N VAL A 118 16.58 4.67 14.88
CA VAL A 118 17.78 3.94 15.34
C VAL A 118 18.06 2.60 14.64
N SER A 119 17.10 1.99 13.95
CA SER A 119 17.22 0.61 13.44
C SER A 119 16.53 0.38 12.08
N GLY A 120 16.39 1.41 11.25
CA GLY A 120 15.44 1.38 10.15
C GLY A 120 15.75 0.38 9.03
N ARG A 121 17.01 0.27 8.61
CA ARG A 121 17.35 -0.27 7.27
C ARG A 121 16.42 0.30 6.17
N ILE A 122 16.08 1.57 6.32
CA ILE A 122 15.22 2.33 5.42
C ILE A 122 16.15 3.23 4.59
N PRO A 123 16.60 2.79 3.41
CA PRO A 123 17.45 3.62 2.55
C PRO A 123 16.71 4.79 1.91
N VAL A 124 15.38 4.81 1.99
CA VAL A 124 14.56 5.91 1.48
C VAL A 124 13.26 6.04 2.26
N GLU A 125 12.94 7.29 2.60
CA GLU A 125 11.66 7.71 3.16
C GLU A 125 11.12 8.88 2.33
N GLY A 126 9.89 8.73 1.85
CA GLY A 126 9.11 9.79 1.23
C GLY A 126 7.84 10.08 2.03
N PHE A 127 7.22 11.23 1.79
CA PHE A 127 5.95 11.58 2.41
C PHE A 127 5.13 12.52 1.52
N TYR A 128 3.81 12.50 1.69
CA TYR A 128 2.91 13.48 1.09
C TYR A 128 1.84 13.91 2.11
N MET A 129 1.19 15.03 1.83
CA MET A 129 0.11 15.54 2.67
C MET A 129 -1.24 14.96 2.23
N ASP A 130 -1.98 14.35 3.14
CA ASP A 130 -3.35 13.86 2.90
C ASP A 130 -4.38 14.98 3.15
N ASP A 131 -4.30 16.05 2.35
CA ASP A 131 -4.95 17.36 2.56
C ASP A 131 -6.29 17.55 1.84
N VAL A 132 -7.19 16.57 1.91
CA VAL A 132 -8.52 16.66 1.28
C VAL A 132 -9.31 17.90 1.74
N ASP A 133 -9.09 18.38 2.98
CA ASP A 133 -9.81 19.50 3.61
C ASP A 133 -8.90 20.61 4.16
N GLU A 134 -7.81 20.98 3.46
CA GLU A 134 -6.88 22.08 3.82
C GLU A 134 -6.09 21.90 5.15
N SER A 135 -6.33 20.82 5.90
CA SER A 135 -5.54 20.38 7.04
C SER A 135 -5.37 18.85 7.03
N GLY A 136 -4.44 18.38 6.22
CA GLY A 136 -4.06 16.96 6.16
C GLY A 136 -3.01 16.59 7.20
N ALA A 137 -2.90 15.31 7.49
CA ALA A 137 -1.74 14.74 8.18
C ALA A 137 -0.79 14.13 7.14
N LEU A 138 0.47 13.94 7.50
CA LEU A 138 1.45 13.32 6.61
C LEU A 138 1.19 11.82 6.48
N VAL A 139 1.25 11.34 5.23
CA VAL A 139 1.37 9.93 4.91
C VAL A 139 2.82 9.65 4.55
N HIS A 140 3.40 8.69 5.25
CA HIS A 140 4.79 8.26 5.11
C HIS A 140 4.88 7.02 4.21
N LEU A 141 5.94 6.98 3.42
CA LEU A 141 6.27 5.91 2.46
C LEU A 141 7.71 5.46 2.71
N LEU A 142 7.88 4.32 3.37
CA LEU A 142 9.19 3.82 3.80
C LEU A 142 9.51 2.53 3.06
N LEU A 143 10.63 2.51 2.34
CA LEU A 143 11.14 1.26 1.79
C LEU A 143 12.09 0.61 2.80
N HIS A 144 11.76 -0.56 3.29
CA HIS A 144 12.60 -1.38 4.17
C HIS A 144 13.46 -2.34 3.35
N VAL A 145 14.74 -2.45 3.73
CA VAL A 145 15.71 -3.36 3.14
C VAL A 145 16.34 -4.25 4.22
N ILE A 146 15.95 -5.52 4.30
CA ILE A 146 16.47 -6.44 5.31
C ILE A 146 17.59 -7.29 4.71
N ASP A 147 18.76 -7.27 5.36
CA ASP A 147 19.96 -8.03 4.99
C ASP A 147 20.39 -7.81 3.53
N GLY A 148 20.09 -6.63 2.97
CA GLY A 148 20.39 -6.28 1.58
C GLY A 148 19.33 -6.68 0.56
N LYS A 149 18.13 -7.09 0.99
CA LYS A 149 16.96 -7.35 0.11
C LYS A 149 15.84 -6.38 0.41
N ILE A 150 15.16 -5.90 -0.63
CA ILE A 150 13.86 -5.26 -0.45
C ILE A 150 12.94 -6.20 0.31
N ASP A 151 12.19 -5.66 1.26
CA ASP A 151 11.37 -6.46 2.16
C ASP A 151 9.96 -5.88 2.30
N GLU A 152 9.84 -4.56 2.48
CA GLU A 152 8.55 -3.93 2.72
C GLU A 152 8.50 -2.49 2.20
N LEU A 153 7.36 -2.10 1.63
CA LEU A 153 6.95 -0.72 1.50
C LEU A 153 5.92 -0.50 2.59
N GLU A 154 6.35 0.13 3.67
CA GLU A 154 5.50 0.51 4.79
C GLU A 154 4.83 1.85 4.44
N ILE A 155 3.51 1.88 4.55
CA ILE A 155 2.69 3.06 4.32
C ILE A 155 1.89 3.30 5.59
N TYR A 156 1.97 4.50 6.15
CA TYR A 156 1.14 4.88 7.29
C TYR A 156 0.87 6.37 7.34
N LYS A 157 -0.24 6.75 7.95
CA LYS A 157 -0.56 8.15 8.26
C LYS A 157 -0.16 8.48 9.70
N GLU A 158 0.48 9.63 9.91
CA GLU A 158 1.06 9.99 11.20
C GLU A 158 0.03 10.11 12.34
N ASP A 159 -1.23 10.44 12.02
CA ASP A 159 -2.31 10.59 12.99
C ASP A 159 -3.13 9.30 13.20
N GLY A 160 -2.81 8.23 12.47
CA GLY A 160 -3.50 6.93 12.51
C GLY A 160 -4.93 6.95 11.97
N SER A 161 -5.38 8.05 11.37
CA SER A 161 -6.66 8.09 10.65
C SER A 161 -6.54 7.39 9.29
N PRO A 162 -7.66 7.01 8.66
CA PRO A 162 -7.62 6.46 7.31
C PRO A 162 -6.95 7.42 6.32
N ILE A 163 -6.16 6.85 5.42
CA ILE A 163 -5.59 7.53 4.26
C ILE A 163 -6.71 7.82 3.26
N LEU A 164 -6.87 9.07 2.84
CA LEU A 164 -7.94 9.49 1.93
C LEU A 164 -7.48 9.60 0.47
N ILE A 165 -6.26 10.07 0.25
CA ILE A 165 -5.59 10.09 -1.04
C ILE A 165 -4.83 8.77 -1.21
N ASP A 166 -5.15 7.97 -2.23
CA ASP A 166 -4.46 6.69 -2.44
C ASP A 166 -2.94 6.93 -2.69
N PRO A 167 -2.03 6.31 -1.91
CA PRO A 167 -0.58 6.42 -2.09
C PRO A 167 -0.07 6.04 -3.48
N TYR A 168 -0.83 5.23 -4.22
CA TYR A 168 -0.50 4.81 -5.57
C TYR A 168 -1.05 5.77 -6.64
N GLU A 169 -2.09 6.54 -6.34
CA GLU A 169 -2.71 7.47 -7.30
C GLU A 169 -2.29 8.94 -7.10
N ILE A 170 -1.53 9.25 -6.03
CA ILE A 170 -0.98 10.57 -5.80
C ILE A 170 -0.02 11.00 -6.92
N GLU A 171 -0.07 12.27 -7.30
CA GLU A 171 0.90 12.84 -8.23
C GLU A 171 2.30 12.73 -7.62
N LEU A 172 3.23 12.07 -8.32
CA LEU A 172 4.55 11.74 -7.76
C LEU A 172 5.37 12.98 -7.35
N ASP A 173 5.14 14.13 -7.95
CA ASP A 173 5.80 15.38 -7.57
C ASP A 173 5.27 16.00 -6.26
N ARG A 174 4.14 15.51 -5.76
CA ARG A 174 3.63 15.79 -4.40
C ARG A 174 4.26 14.90 -3.33
N ILE A 175 5.15 13.97 -3.70
CA ILE A 175 5.95 13.18 -2.77
C ILE A 175 7.27 13.89 -2.49
N TYR A 176 7.44 14.29 -1.23
CA TYR A 176 8.63 14.92 -0.69
C TYR A 176 9.52 13.88 0.00
N PHE A 177 10.77 14.24 0.24
CA PHE A 177 11.81 13.35 0.77
C PHE A 177 12.46 14.02 1.97
N TYR A 178 12.83 13.22 2.98
CA TYR A 178 13.72 13.65 4.05
C TYR A 178 15.18 13.70 3.58
#